data_AF-A0A2M7YJ80-F1
#
_entry.id   AF-A0A2M7YJ80-F1
#
_cell.length_a   1.000
_cell.length_b   1.000
_cell.length_c   1.000
_cell.angle_alpha   90.00
_cell.angle_beta   90.00
_cell.angle_gamma   90.00
#
_symmetry.space_group_name_H-M   'P 1'
#
loop_
_entity.id
_entity.type
_entity.pdbx_description
1 polymer ?
#
loop_
_entity_poly.entity_id
_entity_poly.type
_entity_poly.pdbx_seq_one_letter_code
_entity_poly.pdbx_strand_id
1 'polypeptide(L)' 'MKKEKLTCKTELKKNIIKKAVFGREIKLCRQLAKENKGKCEWGKCNNCGVVPLLWKLYKGELLEGGKIIKTRDKILRLK' A
#
# COMPACT_ATOMS: atom_id res chain seq x y z
N MET A 1 -31.72 -7.38 15.31
CA MET A 1 -30.62 -6.65 14.62
C MET A 1 -29.92 -7.59 13.64
N LYS A 2 -30.00 -7.35 12.33
CA LYS A 2 -29.10 -8.02 11.37
C LYS A 2 -27.69 -7.51 11.66
N LYS A 3 -26.77 -8.40 12.07
CA LYS A 3 -25.35 -8.07 12.13
C LYS A 3 -24.88 -7.86 10.69
N GLU A 4 -24.83 -6.62 10.24
CA GLU A 4 -24.16 -6.31 8.97
C GLU A 4 -22.72 -6.82 9.09
N LYS A 5 -22.35 -7.79 8.26
CA LYS A 5 -20.97 -8.26 8.19
C LYS A 5 -20.13 -7.05 7.74
N LEU A 6 -19.41 -6.44 8.68
CA LEU A 6 -18.35 -5.48 8.37
C LEU A 6 -17.35 -6.20 7.46
N THR A 7 -17.49 -5.99 6.16
CA THR A 7 -16.53 -6.46 5.19
C THR A 7 -15.78 -5.23 4.69
N CYS A 8 -14.46 -5.29 4.67
CA CYS A 8 -13.61 -4.24 4.08
C CYS A 8 -13.74 -4.19 2.53
N LYS A 9 -14.74 -4.91 1.97
CA LYS A 9 -15.20 -4.90 0.57
C LYS A 9 -15.87 -3.58 0.17
N THR A 10 -15.59 -2.49 0.87
CA THR A 10 -15.89 -1.16 0.34
C THR A 10 -15.07 -1.02 -0.93
N GLU A 11 -15.72 -1.15 -2.08
CA GLU A 11 -15.18 -0.82 -3.40
C GLU A 11 -14.86 0.67 -3.38
N LEU A 12 -13.70 1.02 -2.83
CA LEU A 12 -13.25 2.40 -2.82
C LEU A 12 -13.16 2.86 -4.26
N LYS A 13 -13.74 4.03 -4.53
CA LYS A 13 -13.70 4.65 -5.85
C LYS A 13 -12.26 4.68 -6.35
N LYS A 14 -12.02 4.23 -7.59
CA LYS A 14 -10.70 4.31 -8.20
C LYS A 14 -10.24 5.77 -8.26
N ASN A 15 -8.94 5.99 -8.10
CA ASN A 15 -8.28 7.30 -8.16
C ASN A 15 -8.76 8.31 -7.11
N ILE A 16 -9.03 7.88 -5.87
CA ILE A 16 -9.23 8.82 -4.74
C ILE A 16 -8.01 9.73 -4.59
N ILE A 17 -6.82 9.14 -4.73
CA ILE A 17 -5.59 9.92 -4.93
C ILE A 17 -5.22 9.95 -6.41
N LYS A 18 -4.72 11.10 -6.87
CA LYS A 18 -4.21 11.28 -8.24
C LYS A 18 -3.01 10.36 -8.47
N LYS A 19 -2.87 9.86 -9.70
CA LYS A 19 -1.71 9.05 -10.15
C LYS A 19 -0.36 9.70 -9.80
N ALA A 20 -0.27 11.03 -9.93
CA ALA A 20 0.94 11.79 -9.60
C ALA A 20 1.31 11.70 -8.12
N VAL A 21 0.32 11.82 -7.22
CA VAL A 21 0.53 11.68 -5.77
C VAL A 21 0.97 10.26 -5.44
N PHE A 22 0.24 9.25 -5.95
CA PHE A 22 0.61 7.85 -5.76
C PHE A 22 2.06 7.57 -6.22
N GLY A 23 2.44 8.05 -7.41
CA GLY A 23 3.79 7.89 -7.95
C GLY A 23 4.86 8.57 -7.10
N ARG A 24 4.61 9.78 -6.62
CA ARG A 24 5.52 10.53 -5.74
C ARG A 24 5.74 9.81 -4.41
N GLU A 25 4.66 9.39 -3.74
CA GLU A 25 4.75 8.68 -2.46
C GLU A 25 5.48 7.34 -2.61
N ILE A 26 5.19 6.56 -3.66
CA ILE A 26 5.93 5.31 -3.93
C ILE A 26 7.42 5.58 -4.22
N LYS A 27 7.76 6.65 -4.94
CA LYS A 27 9.15 7.04 -5.18
C LYS A 27 9.87 7.37 -3.87
N LEU A 28 9.21 8.10 -2.97
CA LEU A 28 9.74 8.41 -1.64
C LEU A 28 9.94 7.15 -0.81
N CYS A 29 8.96 6.24 -0.76
CA CYS A 29 9.09 4.97 -0.06
C CYS A 29 10.29 4.14 -0.57
N ARG A 30 10.52 4.11 -1.89
CA ARG A 30 11.69 3.43 -2.47
C ARG A 30 13.02 4.07 -2.07
N GLN A 31 13.09 5.40 -2.09
CA GLN A 31 14.31 6.11 -1.69
C GLN A 31 14.65 5.83 -0.23
N LEU A 32 13.68 6.04 0.67
CA LEU A 32 13.87 5.81 2.10
C LEU A 32 14.20 4.34 2.41
N ALA A 33 13.54 3.39 1.73
CA ALA A 33 13.86 1.98 1.86
C ALA A 33 15.32 1.67 1.47
N LYS A 34 15.83 2.31 0.40
CA LYS A 34 17.21 2.12 -0.04
C LYS A 34 18.22 2.77 0.93
N GLU A 35 17.96 4.01 1.33
CA GLU A 35 18.84 4.82 2.17
C GLU A 35 18.96 4.25 3.59
N ASN A 36 17.84 3.74 4.14
CA ASN A 36 17.76 3.34 5.54
C ASN A 36 17.76 1.81 5.74
N LYS A 37 18.18 1.01 4.75
CA LYS A 37 18.23 -0.47 4.83
C LYS A 37 16.86 -1.12 5.12
N GLY A 38 15.85 -0.72 4.35
CA GLY A 38 14.51 -1.32 4.37
C GLY A 38 13.61 -0.85 5.52
N LYS A 39 13.81 0.37 6.02
CA LYS A 39 12.96 1.01 7.03
C LYS A 39 12.76 2.50 6.76
N CYS A 40 11.77 3.09 7.41
CA CYS A 40 11.61 4.54 7.57
C CYS A 40 10.91 4.80 8.91
N GLU A 41 10.50 6.03 9.15
CA GLU A 41 9.76 6.42 10.37
C GLU A 41 8.42 5.65 10.54
N TRP A 42 7.87 5.11 9.45
CA TRP A 42 6.69 4.25 9.50
C TRP A 42 7.00 2.79 9.84
N GLY A 43 8.26 2.46 10.13
CA GLY A 43 8.73 1.13 10.47
C GLY A 43 9.44 0.39 9.33
N LYS A 44 9.46 -0.95 9.40
CA LYS A 44 10.15 -1.81 8.43
C LYS A 44 9.30 -2.03 7.18
N CYS A 45 9.90 -1.96 6.00
CA CYS A 45 9.20 -2.15 4.73
C CYS A 45 8.49 -3.51 4.67
N ASN A 46 9.10 -4.59 5.19
CA ASN A 46 8.54 -5.94 5.19
C ASN A 46 7.21 -6.10 5.97
N ASN A 47 6.86 -5.13 6.81
CA ASN A 47 5.59 -5.10 7.56
C ASN A 47 4.81 -3.78 7.33
N CYS A 48 5.14 -3.04 6.26
CA CYS A 48 4.58 -1.72 6.02
C CYS A 48 3.16 -1.77 5.43
N GLY A 49 2.19 -1.18 6.13
CA GLY A 49 0.80 -1.03 5.66
C GLY A 49 0.56 0.16 4.72
N VAL A 50 1.52 1.08 4.59
CA VAL A 50 1.38 2.30 3.77
C VAL A 50 1.27 1.96 2.29
N VAL A 51 2.08 1.03 1.77
CA VAL A 51 2.05 0.65 0.35
C VAL A 51 0.70 0.01 -0.04
N PRO A 52 0.15 -0.97 0.71
CA PRO A 52 -1.20 -1.47 0.49
C PRO A 52 -2.29 -0.40 0.59
N LEU A 53 -2.16 0.54 1.53
CA LEU A 53 -3.12 1.65 1.66
C LEU A 53 -3.09 2.56 0.43
N LEU A 54 -1.91 2.99 -0.01
CA LEU A 54 -1.74 3.80 -1.23
C LEU A 54 -2.27 3.07 -2.46
N TRP A 55 -2.03 1.75 -2.55
CA TRP A 55 -2.62 0.92 -3.60
C TRP A 55 -4.15 0.96 -3.55
N LYS A 56 -4.74 0.76 -2.38
CA LYS A 56 -6.20 0.81 -2.20
C LYS A 56 -6.77 2.17 -2.63
N LEU A 57 -6.16 3.27 -2.22
CA LEU A 57 -6.62 4.62 -2.54
C LEU A 57 -6.48 4.97 -4.03
N TYR A 58 -5.47 4.43 -4.71
CA TYR A 58 -5.29 4.68 -6.14
C TYR A 58 -6.08 3.70 -7.01
N LYS A 59 -5.99 2.40 -6.75
CA LYS A 59 -6.56 1.33 -7.56
C LYS A 59 -7.99 0.94 -7.17
N GLY A 60 -8.47 1.39 -6.00
CA GLY A 60 -9.77 1.00 -5.46
C GLY A 60 -9.83 -0.46 -4.98
N GLU A 61 -8.68 -1.14 -4.92
CA GLU A 61 -8.60 -2.57 -4.64
C GLU A 61 -8.00 -2.81 -3.25
N LEU A 62 -8.70 -3.56 -2.40
CA LEU A 62 -8.12 -4.07 -1.17
C LEU A 62 -7.26 -5.30 -1.48
N LEU A 63 -5.99 -5.25 -1.09
CA LEU A 63 -5.11 -6.40 -1.13
C LEU A 63 -5.26 -7.18 0.18
N GLU A 64 -5.41 -8.50 0.09
CA GLU A 64 -5.50 -9.39 1.25
C GLU A 64 -4.49 -10.55 1.13
N GLY A 65 -4.03 -11.05 2.29
CA GLY A 65 -3.10 -12.17 2.39
C GLY A 65 -1.81 -11.97 1.59
N GLY A 66 -1.37 -13.02 0.88
CA GLY A 66 -0.12 -13.00 0.11
C GLY A 66 -0.07 -11.96 -1.02
N LYS A 67 -1.21 -11.40 -1.45
CA LYS A 67 -1.23 -10.34 -2.47
C LYS A 67 -0.61 -9.03 -1.97
N ILE A 68 -0.74 -8.74 -0.67
CA ILE A 68 -0.12 -7.59 -0.02
C ILE A 68 1.40 -7.65 -0.20
N ILE A 69 1.99 -8.77 0.19
CA ILE A 69 3.44 -9.00 0.18
C ILE A 69 3.96 -8.88 -1.25
N LYS A 70 3.38 -9.64 -2.18
CA LYS A 70 3.77 -9.63 -3.60
C LYS A 70 3.70 -8.24 -4.23
N THR A 71 2.62 -7.50 -3.96
CA THR A 71 2.43 -6.17 -4.55
C THR A 71 3.41 -5.18 -3.94
N ARG A 72 3.59 -5.21 -2.62
CA ARG A 72 4.54 -4.36 -1.92
C ARG A 72 5.97 -4.62 -2.41
N ASP A 73 6.40 -5.86 -2.48
CA ASP A 73 7.78 -6.20 -2.85
C ASP A 73 8.05 -5.84 -4.31
N LYS A 74 7.07 -6.05 -5.21
CA LYS A 74 7.11 -5.55 -6.59
C LYS A 74 7.19 -4.03 -6.67
N ILE A 75 6.41 -3.33 -5.85
CA ILE A 75 6.39 -1.87 -5.82
C ILE A 75 7.70 -1.32 -5.26
N LEU A 76 8.20 -1.86 -4.15
CA LEU A 76 9.40 -1.38 -3.50
C LEU A 76 10.69 -1.91 -4.14
N ARG A 77 10.60 -2.90 -5.04
CA ARG A 77 11.74 -3.62 -5.64
C ARG A 77 12.68 -4.21 -4.58
N LEU A 78 12.10 -4.67 -3.48
CA LEU A 78 12.83 -5.41 -2.45
C LEU A 78 13.12 -6.80 -3.05
N LYS A 79 14.41 -7.12 -3.21
CA LYS A 79 14.86 -8.45 -3.60
C LYS A 79 14.79 -9.38 -2.40
#